data_AF-A8RX84-F1
#
_entry.id   AF-A8RX84-F1
#
_cell.length_a   1.000
_cell.length_b   1.000
_cell.length_c   1.000
_cell.angle_alpha   90.00
_cell.angle_beta   90.00
_cell.angle_gamma   90.00
#
_symmetry.space_group_name_H-M   'P 1'
#
loop_
_entity.id
_entity.type
_entity.pdbx_description
1 polymer ?
#
loop_
_entity_poly.entity_id
_entity_poly.type
_entity_poly.pdbx_seq_one_letter_code
_entity_poly.pdbx_strand_id
1 'polypeptide(L)'
;TEPAMFGVTLKLKYPFYAAMAGSAAGSAYLAATKTLAQALGAAGLPGFISMKPDHYMNFAIGIILSMGVSFALTMVFWKKFALGREDGPEKKDAGRAEGTETASDMEISRKIEMPQEIEQSREIITELYVPMKGQVLDVGQSADEVFASKALGDGVAINPAGGMVCAPCDGTISLLFPTKHAVGITSETGVEVLIHIGINTVQLDGQGFEAFVAQGDKVKKGHKLIAADLDLIREKGMNPQTMMILPEGGNLDVTVYPGGQADSGDLAVKAVKTVKTA
;
A
#
# COMPACT_ATOMS: atom_id res chain seq x y z
N THR A 1 13.01 -4.56 -1.68
CA THR A 1 12.58 -3.98 -0.40
C THR A 1 11.07 -3.88 -0.39
N GLU A 2 10.43 -3.87 0.77
CA GLU A 2 8.96 -3.74 0.87
C GLU A 2 8.44 -2.49 0.13
N PRO A 3 9.06 -1.29 0.23
CA PRO A 3 8.61 -0.13 -0.55
C PRO A 3 8.68 -0.32 -2.08
N ALA A 4 9.72 -0.99 -2.60
CA ALA A 4 9.81 -1.28 -4.03
C ALA A 4 8.84 -2.38 -4.48
N MET A 5 8.62 -3.37 -3.61
CA MET A 5 7.71 -4.49 -3.84
C MET A 5 6.25 -4.01 -3.92
N PHE A 6 5.81 -3.28 -2.90
CA PHE A 6 4.45 -2.79 -2.77
C PHE A 6 4.19 -1.54 -3.62
N GLY A 7 5.15 -0.61 -3.70
CA GLY A 7 4.96 0.67 -4.40
C GLY A 7 5.04 0.60 -5.93
N VAL A 8 5.86 -0.30 -6.48
CA VAL A 8 6.12 -0.35 -7.94
C VAL A 8 5.75 -1.70 -8.54
N THR A 9 6.26 -2.81 -7.99
CA THR A 9 6.16 -4.12 -8.65
C THR A 9 4.76 -4.71 -8.56
N LEU A 10 4.13 -4.71 -7.38
CA LEU A 10 2.77 -5.23 -7.20
C LEU A 10 1.70 -4.31 -7.78
N LYS A 11 1.89 -2.98 -7.70
CA LYS A 11 0.97 -1.98 -8.25
C LYS A 11 0.82 -2.08 -9.77
N LEU A 12 1.93 -2.23 -10.49
CA LEU A 12 1.94 -2.24 -11.96
C LEU A 12 1.82 -3.65 -12.56
N LYS A 13 1.89 -4.72 -11.76
CA LYS A 13 1.82 -6.16 -12.11
C LYS A 13 2.85 -6.65 -13.14
N TYR A 14 3.06 -5.95 -14.25
CA TYR A 14 4.01 -6.28 -15.32
C TYR A 14 5.48 -6.21 -14.88
N PRO A 15 5.93 -5.19 -14.11
CA PRO A 15 7.30 -5.19 -13.60
C PRO A 15 7.56 -6.37 -12.67
N PHE A 16 6.52 -6.88 -11.97
CA PHE A 16 6.65 -8.05 -11.11
C PHE A 16 6.84 -9.33 -11.91
N TYR A 17 6.03 -9.56 -12.95
CA TYR A 17 6.22 -10.70 -13.86
C TYR A 17 7.58 -10.65 -14.58
N ALA A 18 8.02 -9.47 -15.01
CA ALA A 18 9.32 -9.29 -15.64
C ALA A 18 10.48 -9.58 -14.66
N ALA A 19 10.38 -9.14 -13.41
CA ALA A 19 11.37 -9.42 -12.37
C ALA A 19 11.46 -10.92 -12.02
N MET A 20 10.32 -11.63 -11.98
CA MET A 20 10.30 -13.08 -11.79
C MET A 20 10.94 -13.82 -12.98
N ALA A 21 10.62 -13.42 -14.21
CA ALA A 21 11.20 -14.02 -15.42
C ALA A 21 12.71 -13.77 -15.52
N GLY A 22 13.17 -12.56 -15.19
CA GLY A 22 14.59 -12.24 -15.10
C GLY A 22 15.32 -13.10 -14.06
N SER A 23 14.74 -13.21 -12.86
CA SER A 23 15.28 -14.02 -11.78
C SER A 23 15.39 -15.50 -12.18
N ALA A 24 14.36 -16.04 -12.84
CA ALA A 24 14.37 -17.41 -13.36
C ALA A 24 15.49 -17.63 -14.40
N ALA A 25 15.70 -16.69 -15.31
CA ALA A 25 16.75 -16.78 -16.33
C ALA A 25 18.16 -16.73 -15.71
N GLY A 26 18.39 -15.81 -14.76
CA GLY A 26 19.66 -15.72 -14.03
C GLY A 26 19.95 -16.98 -13.21
N SER A 27 18.96 -17.49 -12.48
CA SER A 27 19.10 -18.73 -11.69
C SER A 27 19.32 -19.96 -12.57
N ALA A 28 18.66 -20.05 -13.73
CA ALA A 28 18.87 -21.14 -14.68
C ALA A 28 20.31 -21.16 -15.22
N TYR A 29 20.89 -20.00 -15.52
CA TYR A 29 22.29 -19.90 -15.94
C TYR A 29 23.27 -20.33 -14.83
N LEU A 30 23.02 -19.91 -13.58
CA LEU A 30 23.85 -20.31 -12.44
C LEU A 30 23.75 -21.83 -12.16
N ALA A 31 22.56 -22.41 -12.33
CA ALA A 31 22.36 -23.85 -12.23
C ALA A 31 23.12 -24.60 -13.33
N ALA A 32 23.06 -24.12 -14.59
CA ALA A 32 23.76 -24.72 -15.72
C ALA A 32 25.30 -24.67 -15.57
N THR A 33 25.82 -23.59 -14.99
CA THR A 33 27.27 -23.42 -14.72
C THR A 33 27.73 -24.11 -13.44
N LYS A 34 26.83 -24.81 -12.72
CA LYS A 34 27.09 -25.45 -11.42
C LYS A 34 27.70 -24.49 -10.39
N THR A 35 27.25 -23.23 -10.42
CA THR A 35 27.68 -22.20 -9.48
C THR A 35 26.99 -22.44 -8.13
N LEU A 36 27.69 -23.10 -7.21
CA LEU A 36 27.16 -23.47 -5.90
C LEU A 36 27.58 -22.46 -4.82
N ALA A 37 26.63 -22.11 -3.95
CA ALA A 37 26.92 -21.35 -2.74
C ALA A 37 27.62 -22.27 -1.72
N GLN A 38 28.64 -21.75 -1.04
CA GLN A 38 29.40 -22.49 -0.03
C GLN A 38 28.84 -22.28 1.39
N ALA A 39 28.05 -21.24 1.59
CA ALA A 39 27.34 -20.94 2.83
C ALA A 39 25.97 -20.31 2.54
N LEU A 40 25.06 -20.41 3.50
CA LEU A 40 23.84 -19.60 3.50
C LEU A 40 24.26 -18.18 3.86
N GLY A 41 24.31 -17.27 2.90
CA GLY A 41 24.67 -15.86 3.15
C GLY A 41 23.65 -14.88 2.60
N ALA A 42 23.99 -13.59 2.68
CA ALA A 42 23.07 -12.49 2.45
C ALA A 42 22.43 -12.56 1.05
N ALA A 43 21.10 -12.50 1.00
CA ALA A 43 20.35 -12.48 -0.25
C ALA A 43 20.59 -11.16 -1.03
N GLY A 44 20.58 -11.24 -2.37
CA GLY A 44 20.74 -10.09 -3.26
C GLY A 44 22.18 -9.80 -3.65
N LEU A 45 22.51 -8.52 -3.91
CA LEU A 45 23.83 -8.06 -4.33
C LEU A 45 24.98 -8.51 -3.39
N PRO A 46 24.83 -8.56 -2.05
CA PRO A 46 25.87 -9.08 -1.15
C PRO A 46 26.10 -10.61 -1.24
N GLY A 47 25.33 -11.34 -2.06
CA GLY A 47 25.40 -12.79 -2.19
C GLY A 47 26.75 -13.33 -2.70
N PHE A 48 27.60 -12.49 -3.30
CA PHE A 48 28.95 -12.88 -3.74
C PHE A 48 29.82 -13.38 -2.58
N ILE A 49 29.61 -12.87 -1.36
CA ILE A 49 30.35 -13.28 -0.15
C ILE A 49 30.13 -14.77 0.16
N SER A 50 29.04 -15.35 -0.35
CA SER A 50 28.63 -16.73 -0.10
C SER A 50 29.16 -17.72 -1.14
N MET A 51 29.88 -17.24 -2.16
CA MET A 51 30.35 -18.05 -3.28
C MET A 51 31.86 -18.29 -3.22
N LYS A 52 32.33 -19.35 -3.88
CA LYS A 52 33.77 -19.55 -4.09
C LYS A 52 34.32 -18.48 -5.04
N PRO A 53 35.57 -18.03 -4.82
CA PRO A 53 36.25 -17.11 -5.74
C PRO A 53 36.24 -17.58 -7.21
N ASP A 54 36.34 -18.90 -7.43
CA ASP A 54 36.31 -19.51 -8.77
C ASP A 54 34.97 -19.31 -9.51
N HIS A 55 33.88 -19.02 -8.81
CA HIS A 55 32.54 -18.86 -9.38
C HIS A 55 32.05 -17.42 -9.45
N TYR A 56 32.86 -16.44 -9.02
CA TYR A 56 32.48 -15.02 -9.03
C TYR A 56 32.14 -14.49 -10.43
N MET A 57 32.86 -14.97 -11.45
CA MET A 57 32.60 -14.57 -12.84
C MET A 57 31.22 -15.04 -13.31
N ASN A 58 30.89 -16.31 -13.09
CA ASN A 58 29.60 -16.86 -13.47
C ASN A 58 28.46 -16.23 -12.67
N PHE A 59 28.69 -15.91 -11.39
CA PHE A 59 27.74 -15.19 -10.57
C PHE A 59 27.43 -13.78 -11.10
N ALA A 60 28.46 -13.02 -11.46
CA ALA A 60 28.31 -11.69 -12.05
C ALA A 60 27.52 -11.75 -13.37
N ILE A 61 27.81 -12.74 -14.23
CA ILE A 61 27.06 -12.95 -15.47
C ILE A 61 25.60 -13.28 -15.18
N GLY A 62 25.31 -14.14 -14.19
CA GLY A 62 23.95 -14.47 -13.78
C GLY A 62 23.15 -13.24 -13.31
N ILE A 63 23.78 -12.34 -12.55
CA ILE A 63 23.16 -11.07 -12.12
C ILE A 63 22.86 -10.17 -13.32
N ILE A 64 23.84 -9.97 -14.21
CA ILE A 64 23.68 -9.13 -15.41
C ILE A 64 22.57 -9.68 -16.30
N LEU A 65 22.51 -11.00 -16.47
CA LEU A 65 21.49 -11.67 -17.27
C LEU A 65 20.10 -11.50 -16.65
N SER A 66 19.97 -11.67 -15.34
CA SER A 66 18.72 -11.43 -14.61
C SER A 66 18.23 -9.99 -14.76
N MET A 67 19.12 -9.01 -14.58
CA MET A 67 18.80 -7.59 -14.74
C MET A 67 18.44 -7.25 -16.19
N GLY A 68 19.21 -7.75 -17.16
CA GLY A 68 19.00 -7.51 -18.58
C GLY A 68 17.67 -8.06 -19.09
N VAL A 69 17.34 -9.31 -18.74
CA VAL A 69 16.07 -9.95 -19.11
C VAL A 69 14.89 -9.22 -18.46
N SER A 70 14.98 -8.92 -17.17
CA SER A 70 13.93 -8.16 -16.46
C SER A 70 13.71 -6.79 -17.09
N PHE A 71 14.78 -6.08 -17.44
CA PHE A 71 14.71 -4.74 -18.02
C PHE A 71 14.15 -4.76 -19.45
N ALA A 72 14.61 -5.68 -20.29
CA ALA A 72 14.12 -5.83 -21.66
C ALA A 72 12.63 -6.20 -21.69
N LEU A 73 12.21 -7.15 -20.84
CA LEU A 73 10.79 -7.52 -20.73
C LEU A 73 9.95 -6.37 -20.21
N THR A 74 10.43 -5.64 -19.20
CA THR A 74 9.73 -4.47 -18.67
C THR A 74 9.55 -3.41 -19.77
N MET A 75 10.58 -3.13 -20.59
CA MET A 75 10.46 -2.22 -21.73
C MET A 75 9.49 -2.71 -22.80
N VAL A 76 9.49 -4.01 -23.12
CA VAL A 76 8.58 -4.57 -24.12
C VAL A 76 7.13 -4.49 -23.65
N PHE A 77 6.86 -4.82 -22.39
CA PHE A 77 5.53 -4.69 -21.79
C PHE A 77 5.12 -3.23 -21.68
N TRP A 78 6.04 -2.33 -21.32
CA TRP A 78 5.81 -0.89 -21.32
C TRP A 78 5.43 -0.40 -22.71
N LYS A 79 6.22 -0.71 -23.75
CA LYS A 79 5.93 -0.28 -25.13
C LYS A 79 4.64 -0.90 -25.68
N LYS A 80 4.28 -2.12 -25.29
CA LYS A 80 3.07 -2.79 -25.79
C LYS A 80 1.78 -2.34 -25.09
N PHE A 81 1.86 -1.97 -23.81
CA PHE A 81 0.68 -1.61 -23.00
C PHE A 81 0.57 -0.11 -22.66
N ALA A 82 1.65 0.67 -22.76
CA ALA A 82 1.62 2.13 -22.58
C ALA A 82 1.26 2.91 -23.86
N LEU A 83 1.25 2.26 -25.03
CA LEU A 83 0.87 2.88 -26.31
C LEU A 83 -0.66 3.10 -26.47
N GLY A 84 -1.44 2.91 -25.40
CA GLY A 84 -2.87 3.23 -25.31
C GLY A 84 -3.23 4.20 -24.18
N ARG A 85 -2.24 4.90 -23.60
CA ARG A 85 -2.43 5.94 -22.57
C ARG A 85 -1.42 7.07 -22.79
N GLU A 86 -1.75 8.01 -23.65
CA GLU A 86 -1.38 9.44 -23.49
C GLU A 86 -2.53 10.03 -22.66
N ASP A 87 -2.38 10.71 -21.52
CA ASP A 87 -1.45 11.76 -21.07
C ASP A 87 -0.98 11.47 -19.61
N GLY A 88 0.24 11.70 -19.09
CA GLY A 88 1.19 12.81 -19.18
C GLY A 88 1.16 13.65 -17.87
N PRO A 89 2.25 14.20 -17.28
CA PRO A 89 3.68 13.85 -17.32
C PRO A 89 4.27 13.50 -15.92
N GLU A 90 5.43 12.83 -15.91
CA GLU A 90 6.35 12.80 -14.76
C GLU A 90 6.71 14.23 -14.32
N LYS A 91 6.46 14.58 -13.05
CA LYS A 91 7.25 15.61 -12.38
C LYS A 91 8.51 14.98 -11.79
N LYS A 92 9.58 15.05 -12.58
CA LYS A 92 10.94 15.26 -12.06
C LYS A 92 11.13 16.76 -11.87
N ASP A 93 11.42 17.17 -10.65
CA ASP A 93 12.20 18.37 -10.32
C ASP A 93 12.90 18.06 -8.98
N ALA A 94 14.18 18.33 -8.75
CA ALA A 94 15.04 19.36 -9.32
C ALA A 94 16.48 18.84 -9.54
N GLY A 95 17.30 19.42 -10.42
CA GLY A 95 17.03 20.57 -11.27
C GLY A 95 18.25 21.05 -12.06
N ARG A 96 18.04 22.14 -12.82
CA ARG A 96 18.80 23.41 -12.79
C ARG A 96 18.58 24.20 -14.08
N ALA A 97 18.07 25.44 -13.90
CA ALA A 97 18.26 26.68 -14.68
C ALA A 97 17.96 26.64 -16.19
N GLU A 98 17.46 27.66 -16.89
CA GLU A 98 17.10 29.07 -16.68
C GLU A 98 16.45 29.52 -18.01
N GLY A 99 15.69 30.62 -18.02
CA GLY A 99 15.35 31.38 -19.23
C GLY A 99 13.93 31.15 -19.78
N THR A 100 12.91 31.96 -19.48
CA THR A 100 12.63 33.33 -19.99
C THR A 100 11.71 33.31 -21.22
N GLU A 101 10.46 33.76 -20.98
CA GLU A 101 9.60 34.59 -21.86
C GLU A 101 9.07 34.01 -23.20
N THR A 102 7.90 34.35 -23.76
CA THR A 102 6.68 35.10 -23.40
C THR A 102 5.73 34.96 -24.61
N ALA A 103 4.42 34.85 -24.37
CA ALA A 103 3.29 35.24 -25.25
C ALA A 103 3.20 34.59 -26.66
N SER A 104 2.07 34.47 -27.36
CA SER A 104 0.75 35.10 -27.33
C SER A 104 -0.18 34.31 -28.29
N ASP A 105 -1.48 34.33 -27.96
CA ASP A 105 -2.65 34.48 -28.84
C ASP A 105 -3.02 33.36 -29.84
N MET A 106 -4.20 32.74 -29.70
CA MET A 106 -5.51 33.14 -30.31
C MET A 106 -5.54 32.67 -31.79
N GLU A 107 -6.49 31.90 -32.34
CA GLU A 107 -7.94 31.95 -32.22
C GLU A 107 -8.59 30.80 -33.04
N ILE A 108 -9.59 30.11 -32.47
CA ILE A 108 -10.89 29.66 -33.02
C ILE A 108 -10.98 29.21 -34.51
N SER A 109 -11.47 27.98 -34.78
CA SER A 109 -12.85 27.72 -35.27
C SER A 109 -13.10 26.29 -35.82
N ARG A 110 -14.39 25.91 -35.75
CA ARG A 110 -15.10 24.79 -36.44
C ARG A 110 -15.05 23.37 -35.86
N LYS A 111 -15.84 23.22 -34.80
CA LYS A 111 -17.04 22.36 -34.71
C LYS A 111 -17.17 21.25 -35.77
N ILE A 112 -16.96 20.00 -35.34
CA ILE A 112 -17.76 18.82 -35.76
C ILE A 112 -18.06 18.04 -34.48
N GLU A 113 -19.29 18.15 -34.01
CA GLU A 113 -19.85 17.31 -32.95
C GLU A 113 -20.09 15.90 -33.52
N MET A 114 -19.43 14.90 -32.93
CA MET A 114 -19.85 13.50 -32.98
C MET A 114 -20.26 13.07 -31.56
N PRO A 115 -21.24 12.17 -31.42
CA PRO A 115 -21.90 11.91 -30.14
C PRO A 115 -20.91 11.34 -29.12
N GLN A 116 -20.79 11.98 -27.95
CA GLN A 116 -20.11 11.37 -26.82
C GLN A 116 -20.91 10.15 -26.38
N GLU A 117 -20.28 8.97 -26.47
CA GLU A 117 -20.66 7.84 -25.64
C GLU A 117 -20.59 8.30 -24.19
N ILE A 118 -21.74 8.29 -23.51
CA ILE A 118 -21.82 8.55 -22.08
C ILE A 118 -21.13 7.36 -21.41
N GLU A 119 -19.85 7.50 -21.05
CA GLU A 119 -19.26 6.64 -20.02
C GLU A 119 -20.08 6.90 -18.75
N GLN A 120 -21.02 6.01 -18.44
CA GLN A 120 -21.67 6.02 -17.13
C GLN A 120 -20.60 5.59 -16.13
N SER A 121 -20.08 6.54 -15.35
CA SER A 121 -19.33 6.25 -14.14
C SER A 121 -20.30 6.15 -12.97
N ARG A 122 -20.19 5.09 -12.16
CA ARG A 122 -20.91 4.98 -10.89
C ARG A 122 -19.97 5.32 -9.75
N GLU A 123 -20.37 6.26 -8.91
CA GLU A 123 -19.67 6.56 -7.66
C GLU A 123 -20.24 5.69 -6.54
N ILE A 124 -19.38 4.89 -5.92
CA ILE A 124 -19.71 4.09 -4.75
C ILE A 124 -19.15 4.82 -3.53
N ILE A 125 -20.04 5.28 -2.66
CA ILE A 125 -19.68 5.98 -1.43
C ILE A 125 -19.63 4.98 -0.28
N THR A 126 -18.52 5.00 0.46
CA THR A 126 -18.33 4.20 1.67
C THR A 126 -18.03 5.13 2.84
N GLU A 127 -18.85 5.05 3.88
CA GLU A 127 -18.63 5.78 5.12
C GLU A 127 -17.94 4.87 6.13
N LEU A 128 -16.82 5.34 6.68
CA LEU A 128 -16.05 4.67 7.71
C LEU A 128 -16.11 5.48 8.99
N TYR A 129 -16.49 4.80 10.07
CA TYR A 129 -16.66 5.39 11.37
C TYR A 129 -15.40 5.18 12.23
N VAL A 130 -15.24 6.01 13.25
CA VAL A 130 -14.13 5.92 14.18
C VAL A 130 -14.14 4.51 14.82
N PRO A 131 -13.05 3.73 14.74
CA PRO A 131 -13.03 2.36 15.26
C PRO A 131 -12.88 2.31 16.79
N MET A 132 -12.43 3.37 17.45
CA MET A 132 -12.23 3.37 18.89
C MET A 132 -12.28 4.79 19.47
N LYS A 133 -12.67 4.90 20.74
CA LYS A 133 -12.73 6.18 21.44
C LYS A 133 -11.34 6.83 21.51
N GLY A 134 -11.25 8.09 21.12
CA GLY A 134 -9.98 8.82 21.17
C GLY A 134 -10.01 10.16 20.45
N GLN A 135 -8.83 10.75 20.33
CA GLN A 135 -8.64 11.93 19.48
C GLN A 135 -8.27 11.50 18.07
N VAL A 136 -9.02 11.98 17.08
CA VAL A 136 -8.85 11.62 15.66
C VAL A 136 -8.02 12.68 14.96
N LEU A 137 -6.97 12.24 14.28
CA LEU A 137 -6.01 13.03 13.54
C LEU A 137 -5.94 12.53 12.09
N ASP A 138 -5.47 13.37 11.17
CA ASP A 138 -5.08 12.89 9.84
C ASP A 138 -3.96 11.85 9.99
N VAL A 139 -3.96 10.80 9.16
CA VAL A 139 -2.90 9.77 9.23
C VAL A 139 -1.50 10.36 9.03
N GLY A 140 -1.37 11.49 8.33
CA GLY A 140 -0.13 12.26 8.17
C GLY A 140 0.44 12.84 9.47
N GLN A 141 -0.34 12.87 10.55
CA GLN A 141 0.10 13.24 11.90
C GLN A 141 0.47 12.03 12.76
N SER A 142 0.54 10.84 12.16
CA SER A 142 0.97 9.65 12.87
C SER A 142 2.38 9.79 13.43
N ALA A 143 2.60 9.31 14.65
CA ALA A 143 3.94 9.19 15.23
C ALA A 143 4.86 8.15 14.52
N ASP A 144 4.32 7.35 13.59
CA ASP A 144 5.09 6.43 12.75
C ASP A 144 5.20 6.98 11.32
N GLU A 145 6.43 7.13 10.84
CA GLU A 145 6.74 7.73 9.53
C GLU A 145 6.14 6.95 8.34
N VAL A 146 6.02 5.61 8.45
CA VAL A 146 5.48 4.78 7.36
C VAL A 146 4.01 5.10 7.16
N PHE A 147 3.25 5.26 8.24
CA PHE A 147 1.85 5.68 8.17
C PHE A 147 1.72 7.17 7.83
N ALA A 148 2.55 8.04 8.42
CA ALA A 148 2.51 9.48 8.17
C ALA A 148 2.80 9.84 6.70
N SER A 149 3.63 9.05 6.02
CA SER A 149 3.92 9.23 4.60
C SER A 149 2.75 8.91 3.65
N LYS A 150 1.65 8.34 4.17
CA LYS A 150 0.51 7.80 3.40
C LYS A 150 0.91 6.72 2.37
N ALA A 151 2.10 6.13 2.50
CA ALA A 151 2.59 5.10 1.59
C ALA A 151 1.74 3.82 1.59
N LEU A 152 1.07 3.53 2.72
CA LEU A 152 0.17 2.39 2.89
C LEU A 152 -1.30 2.74 2.59
N GLY A 153 -1.62 3.98 2.26
CA GLY A 153 -2.99 4.46 2.06
C GLY A 153 -3.32 5.72 2.87
N ASP A 154 -4.43 6.35 2.52
CA ASP A 154 -4.99 7.47 3.29
C ASP A 154 -5.85 6.95 4.46
N GLY A 155 -6.18 7.81 5.42
CA GLY A 155 -6.98 7.45 6.58
C GLY A 155 -6.77 8.37 7.79
N VAL A 156 -6.90 7.80 8.99
CA VAL A 156 -6.79 8.52 10.26
C VAL A 156 -5.81 7.86 11.23
N ALA A 157 -5.18 8.69 12.06
CA ALA A 157 -4.49 8.26 13.28
C ALA A 157 -5.35 8.62 14.50
N ILE A 158 -5.37 7.76 15.50
CA ILE A 158 -6.22 7.90 16.69
C ILE A 158 -5.34 7.79 17.92
N ASN A 159 -5.37 8.82 18.77
CA ASN A 159 -4.82 8.76 20.12
C ASN A 159 -5.90 8.17 21.05
N PRO A 160 -5.80 6.90 21.45
CA PRO A 160 -6.92 6.21 22.06
C PRO A 160 -7.11 6.62 23.52
N ALA A 161 -8.38 6.85 23.89
CA ALA A 161 -8.82 7.03 25.26
C ALA A 161 -9.41 5.74 25.87
N GLY A 162 -9.69 4.72 25.06
CA GLY A 162 -10.16 3.41 25.51
C GLY A 162 -9.67 2.29 24.59
N GLY A 163 -9.54 1.08 25.12
CA GLY A 163 -8.91 -0.06 24.43
C GLY A 163 -9.82 -0.89 23.53
N MET A 164 -11.11 -0.56 23.42
CA MET A 164 -12.06 -1.34 22.62
C MET A 164 -12.06 -0.86 21.17
N VAL A 165 -11.68 -1.75 20.25
CA VAL A 165 -11.73 -1.54 18.81
C VAL A 165 -12.99 -2.18 18.26
N CYS A 166 -13.77 -1.39 17.53
CA CYS A 166 -15.03 -1.74 16.93
C CYS A 166 -14.95 -1.66 15.39
N ALA A 167 -15.87 -2.34 14.71
CA ALA A 167 -15.95 -2.31 13.25
C ALA A 167 -16.37 -0.90 12.77
N PRO A 168 -15.60 -0.30 11.84
CA PRO A 168 -15.88 1.03 11.31
C PRO A 168 -16.97 1.00 10.22
N CYS A 169 -17.33 -0.17 9.71
CA CYS A 169 -18.35 -0.35 8.67
C CYS A 169 -18.89 -1.79 8.69
N ASP A 170 -19.94 -2.03 7.90
CA ASP A 170 -20.46 -3.35 7.62
C ASP A 170 -19.55 -4.05 6.59
N GLY A 171 -19.21 -5.32 6.84
CA GLY A 171 -18.26 -6.04 5.99
C GLY A 171 -17.88 -7.42 6.49
N THR A 172 -16.78 -7.94 5.96
CA THR A 172 -16.21 -9.24 6.32
C THR A 172 -14.77 -9.05 6.81
N ILE A 173 -14.39 -9.74 7.89
CA ILE A 173 -13.00 -9.76 8.36
C ILE A 173 -12.14 -10.47 7.31
N SER A 174 -11.37 -9.70 6.55
CA SER A 174 -10.52 -10.20 5.48
C SER A 174 -9.21 -10.77 6.02
N LEU A 175 -8.71 -10.19 7.12
CA LEU A 175 -7.46 -10.60 7.76
C LEU A 175 -7.51 -10.34 9.27
N LEU A 176 -7.06 -11.31 10.06
CA LEU A 176 -6.75 -11.10 11.48
C LEU A 176 -5.32 -11.56 11.72
N PHE A 177 -4.47 -10.66 12.22
CA PHE A 177 -3.06 -10.99 12.44
C PHE A 177 -2.91 -11.98 13.61
N PRO A 178 -1.95 -12.92 13.57
CA PRO A 178 -1.77 -13.91 14.64
C PRO A 178 -1.55 -13.30 16.02
N THR A 179 -0.83 -12.17 16.07
CA THR A 179 -0.59 -11.40 17.30
C THR A 179 -1.72 -10.42 17.64
N LYS A 180 -2.83 -10.42 16.88
CA LYS A 180 -4.08 -9.68 17.14
C LYS A 180 -3.91 -8.16 17.32
N HIS A 181 -2.80 -7.58 16.89
CA HIS A 181 -2.57 -6.13 16.93
C HIS A 181 -3.19 -5.41 15.73
N ALA A 182 -3.64 -6.14 14.71
CA ALA A 182 -4.23 -5.55 13.51
C ALA A 182 -5.35 -6.43 12.93
N VAL A 183 -6.32 -5.78 12.29
CA VAL A 183 -7.48 -6.41 11.64
C VAL A 183 -7.80 -5.71 10.33
N GLY A 184 -7.98 -6.51 9.28
CA GLY A 184 -8.42 -6.10 7.96
C GLY A 184 -9.90 -6.39 7.76
N ILE A 185 -10.62 -5.46 7.15
CA ILE A 185 -12.05 -5.55 6.86
C ILE A 185 -12.25 -5.19 5.38
N THR A 186 -12.96 -6.03 4.65
CA THR A 186 -13.49 -5.67 3.33
C THR A 186 -14.96 -5.28 3.53
N SER A 187 -15.25 -4.00 3.30
CA SER A 187 -16.63 -3.48 3.37
C SER A 187 -17.52 -4.09 2.29
N GLU A 188 -18.84 -4.03 2.47
CA GLU A 188 -19.81 -4.52 1.47
C GLU A 188 -19.70 -3.80 0.11
N THR A 189 -19.19 -2.56 0.11
CA THR A 189 -18.90 -1.76 -1.09
C THR A 189 -17.55 -2.11 -1.73
N GLY A 190 -16.79 -3.04 -1.16
CA GLY A 190 -15.51 -3.51 -1.67
C GLY A 190 -14.32 -2.59 -1.37
N VAL A 191 -14.46 -1.65 -0.44
CA VAL A 191 -13.33 -0.87 0.10
C VAL A 191 -12.65 -1.68 1.21
N GLU A 192 -11.33 -1.79 1.12
CA GLU A 192 -10.48 -2.43 2.14
C GLU A 192 -10.10 -1.42 3.23
N VAL A 193 -10.20 -1.85 4.48
CA VAL A 193 -9.84 -1.08 5.67
C VAL A 193 -8.89 -1.91 6.51
N LEU A 194 -7.77 -1.32 6.92
CA LEU A 194 -6.83 -1.92 7.86
C LEU A 194 -6.77 -1.08 9.13
N ILE A 195 -7.04 -1.70 10.27
CA ILE A 195 -6.87 -1.10 11.59
C ILE A 195 -5.63 -1.72 12.23
N HIS A 196 -4.64 -0.89 12.54
CA HIS A 196 -3.39 -1.27 13.19
C HIS A 196 -3.29 -0.60 14.57
N ILE A 197 -3.32 -1.40 15.63
CA ILE A 197 -3.43 -0.95 17.02
C ILE A 197 -2.04 -0.73 17.61
N GLY A 198 -1.69 0.52 17.86
CA GLY A 198 -0.37 0.91 18.36
C GLY A 198 0.74 0.80 17.31
N ILE A 199 1.92 1.31 17.66
CA ILE A 199 3.13 1.30 16.83
C ILE A 199 4.09 0.27 17.40
N ASN A 200 4.63 -0.61 16.55
CA ASN A 200 5.52 -1.72 16.91
C ASN A 200 4.93 -2.79 17.86
N THR A 201 3.61 -2.79 18.06
CA THR A 201 2.88 -3.70 18.97
C THR A 201 2.87 -5.16 18.52
N VAL A 202 3.24 -5.45 17.28
CA VAL A 202 3.51 -6.83 16.82
C VAL A 202 4.54 -7.53 17.72
N GLN A 203 5.48 -6.80 18.31
CA GLN A 203 6.53 -7.31 19.22
C GLN A 203 5.98 -7.80 20.57
N LEU A 204 4.72 -7.55 20.89
CA LEU A 204 4.07 -8.05 22.10
C LEU A 204 3.64 -9.52 21.98
N ASP A 205 3.77 -10.13 20.79
CA ASP A 205 3.42 -11.53 20.53
C ASP A 205 1.99 -11.90 20.99
N GLY A 206 1.06 -10.95 20.87
CA GLY A 206 -0.35 -11.10 21.27
C GLY A 206 -0.66 -10.81 22.74
N GLN A 207 0.33 -10.45 23.55
CA GLN A 207 0.09 -10.00 24.92
C GLN A 207 -0.65 -8.65 24.92
N GLY A 208 -1.71 -8.57 25.73
CA GLY A 208 -2.56 -7.37 25.81
C GLY A 208 -3.61 -7.26 24.70
N PHE A 209 -3.80 -8.28 23.85
CA PHE A 209 -4.82 -8.28 22.81
C PHE A 209 -5.78 -9.47 22.92
N GLU A 210 -7.07 -9.18 22.98
CA GLU A 210 -8.16 -10.15 22.92
C GLU A 210 -9.01 -9.90 21.69
N ALA A 211 -9.16 -10.90 20.81
CA ALA A 211 -9.98 -10.79 19.61
C ALA A 211 -11.35 -11.44 19.85
N PHE A 212 -12.41 -10.77 19.40
CA PHE A 212 -13.81 -11.24 19.48
C PHE A 212 -14.35 -11.78 18.15
N VAL A 213 -13.51 -11.77 17.11
CA VAL A 213 -13.84 -12.18 15.75
C VAL A 213 -12.75 -13.08 15.19
N ALA A 214 -13.09 -13.84 14.15
CA ALA A 214 -12.18 -14.64 13.35
C ALA A 214 -12.18 -14.16 11.89
N GLN A 215 -11.15 -14.58 11.14
CA GLN A 215 -11.12 -14.34 9.69
C GLN A 215 -12.32 -15.01 9.00
N GLY A 216 -12.96 -14.29 8.09
CA GLY A 216 -14.17 -14.72 7.39
C GLY A 216 -15.48 -14.36 8.09
N ASP A 217 -15.44 -13.87 9.34
CA ASP A 217 -16.64 -13.44 10.05
C ASP A 217 -17.25 -12.19 9.40
N LYS A 218 -18.59 -12.15 9.38
CA LYS A 218 -19.33 -10.95 9.00
C LYS A 218 -19.51 -10.05 10.22
N VAL A 219 -19.24 -8.76 10.04
CA VAL A 219 -19.36 -7.75 11.08
C VAL A 219 -20.25 -6.61 10.61
N LYS A 220 -20.92 -5.97 11.58
CA LYS A 220 -21.62 -4.71 11.37
C LYS A 220 -20.90 -3.59 12.09
N LYS A 221 -21.08 -2.35 11.64
CA LYS A 221 -20.61 -1.15 12.31
C LYS A 221 -20.86 -1.23 13.83
N GLY A 222 -19.83 -0.96 14.61
CA GLY A 222 -19.89 -0.97 16.06
C GLY A 222 -19.73 -2.35 16.72
N HIS A 223 -19.66 -3.44 15.95
CA HIS A 223 -19.32 -4.75 16.51
C HIS A 223 -17.91 -4.72 17.11
N LYS A 224 -17.74 -5.33 18.29
CA LYS A 224 -16.43 -5.45 18.93
C LYS A 224 -15.54 -6.36 18.11
N LEU A 225 -14.32 -5.90 17.84
CA LEU A 225 -13.32 -6.65 17.09
C LEU A 225 -12.20 -7.11 18.02
N ILE A 226 -11.55 -6.17 18.70
CA ILE A 226 -10.35 -6.42 19.50
C ILE A 226 -10.40 -5.53 20.75
N ALA A 227 -10.12 -6.10 21.91
CA ALA A 227 -9.77 -5.35 23.11
C ALA A 227 -8.25 -5.30 23.25
N ALA A 228 -7.71 -4.09 23.38
CA ALA A 228 -6.29 -3.82 23.59
C ALA A 228 -6.06 -3.23 24.99
N ASP A 229 -5.09 -3.77 25.71
CA ASP A 229 -4.62 -3.23 26.99
C ASP A 229 -3.65 -2.06 26.72
N LEU A 230 -4.20 -0.85 26.72
CA LEU A 230 -3.43 0.36 26.44
C LEU A 230 -2.36 0.64 27.51
N ASP A 231 -2.59 0.21 28.75
CA ASP A 231 -1.64 0.44 29.84
C ASP A 231 -0.45 -0.50 29.69
N LEU A 232 -0.68 -1.77 29.38
CA LEU A 232 0.38 -2.71 29.04
C LEU A 232 1.21 -2.24 27.83
N ILE A 233 0.56 -1.73 26.79
CA ILE A 233 1.26 -1.19 25.61
C ILE A 233 2.22 -0.04 26.03
N ARG A 234 1.73 0.89 26.86
CA ARG A 234 2.54 2.02 27.37
C ARG A 234 3.67 1.54 28.30
N GLU A 235 3.40 0.61 29.20
CA GLU A 235 4.38 0.02 30.12
C GLU A 235 5.52 -0.68 29.38
N LYS A 236 5.23 -1.27 28.21
CA LYS A 236 6.22 -1.88 27.32
C LYS A 236 6.98 -0.85 26.46
N GLY A 237 6.75 0.45 26.67
CA GLY A 237 7.44 1.53 25.96
C GLY A 237 6.96 1.73 24.53
N MET A 238 5.78 1.20 24.17
CA MET A 238 5.20 1.32 22.83
C MET A 238 4.15 2.43 22.79
N ASN A 239 3.94 2.99 21.61
CA ASN A 239 2.94 4.03 21.41
C ASN A 239 1.58 3.38 21.08
N PRO A 240 0.50 3.62 21.84
CA PRO A 240 -0.81 3.05 21.59
C PRO A 240 -1.59 3.72 20.44
N GLN A 241 -1.05 4.77 19.81
CA GLN A 241 -1.68 5.44 18.69
C GLN A 241 -2.06 4.42 17.61
N THR A 242 -3.35 4.40 17.25
CA THR A 242 -3.95 3.40 16.38
C THR A 242 -4.27 4.02 15.03
N MET A 243 -3.95 3.31 13.95
CA MET A 243 -4.13 3.80 12.59
C MET A 243 -5.29 3.04 11.94
N MET A 244 -6.20 3.76 11.29
CA MET A 244 -7.18 3.18 10.37
C MET A 244 -6.87 3.72 8.98
N ILE A 245 -6.44 2.83 8.08
CA ILE A 245 -6.02 3.19 6.72
C ILE A 245 -6.82 2.43 5.68
N LEU A 246 -6.85 2.98 4.47
CA LEU A 246 -7.47 2.41 3.28
C LEU A 246 -6.37 1.99 2.29
N PRO A 247 -5.99 0.69 2.24
CA PRO A 247 -4.86 0.21 1.44
C PRO A 247 -5.07 0.28 -0.08
N GLU A 248 -6.31 0.43 -0.56
CA GLU A 248 -6.64 0.64 -1.98
C GLU A 248 -6.10 2.00 -2.47
N GLY A 249 -4.80 2.04 -2.78
CA GLY A 249 -4.11 3.25 -3.20
C GLY A 249 -4.74 3.93 -4.43
N GLY A 250 -4.76 5.27 -4.41
CA GLY A 250 -4.94 6.17 -5.57
C GLY A 250 -6.27 6.14 -6.33
N ASN A 251 -7.13 5.13 -6.15
CA ASN A 251 -8.42 4.98 -6.83
C ASN A 251 -9.63 5.32 -5.94
N LEU A 252 -9.38 5.83 -4.73
CA LEU A 252 -10.38 6.31 -3.80
C LEU A 252 -10.17 7.82 -3.61
N ASP A 253 -11.22 8.60 -3.80
CA ASP A 253 -11.26 9.96 -3.28
C ASP A 253 -11.64 9.89 -1.80
N VAL A 254 -10.69 10.24 -0.93
CA VAL A 254 -10.80 10.06 0.52
C VAL A 254 -10.93 11.43 1.17
N THR A 255 -12.08 11.69 1.77
CA THR A 255 -12.28 12.84 2.65
C THR A 255 -12.15 12.40 4.09
N VAL A 256 -11.13 12.91 4.78
CA VAL A 256 -10.91 12.67 6.21
C VAL A 256 -11.63 13.75 7.01
N TYR A 257 -12.35 13.34 8.05
CA TYR A 257 -13.01 14.23 9.01
C TYR A 257 -12.26 14.16 10.35
N PRO A 258 -11.17 14.93 10.52
CA PRO A 258 -10.51 15.01 11.81
C PRO A 258 -11.46 15.65 12.82
N GLY A 259 -11.77 14.92 13.88
CA GLY A 259 -12.64 15.35 14.97
C GLY A 259 -11.87 15.28 16.28
N GLY A 260 -11.91 16.37 17.07
CA GLY A 260 -11.18 16.51 18.34
C GLY A 260 -11.26 15.28 19.24
N GLN A 261 -12.35 15.08 19.97
CA GLN A 261 -12.63 13.84 20.70
C GLN A 261 -13.83 13.15 20.04
N ALA A 262 -13.68 11.88 19.69
CA ALA A 262 -14.71 11.10 19.01
C ALA A 262 -14.88 9.72 19.67
N ASP A 263 -16.10 9.18 19.58
CA ASP A 263 -16.48 7.85 20.02
C ASP A 263 -16.74 6.94 18.80
N SER A 264 -16.89 5.62 19.00
CA SER A 264 -16.93 4.62 17.92
C SER A 264 -18.14 4.68 16.95
N GLY A 265 -18.93 5.74 17.04
CA GLY A 265 -20.11 6.00 16.20
C GLY A 265 -19.95 7.21 15.27
N ASP A 266 -18.91 8.02 15.46
CA ASP A 266 -18.66 9.26 14.72
C ASP A 266 -18.00 8.97 13.36
N LEU A 267 -18.33 9.76 12.34
CA LEU A 267 -17.79 9.59 11.00
C LEU A 267 -16.31 10.02 10.98
N ALA A 268 -15.43 9.12 10.55
CA ALA A 268 -13.99 9.38 10.48
C ALA A 268 -13.53 9.69 9.05
N VAL A 269 -14.03 8.90 8.09
CA VAL A 269 -13.58 8.95 6.69
C VAL A 269 -14.76 8.67 5.76
N LYS A 270 -14.86 9.43 4.68
CA LYS A 270 -15.71 9.12 3.53
C LYS A 270 -14.82 8.78 2.35
N ALA A 271 -14.98 7.57 1.81
CA ALA A 271 -14.25 7.10 0.65
C ALA A 271 -15.19 6.96 -0.55
N VAL A 272 -14.83 7.56 -1.69
CA VAL A 272 -15.60 7.49 -2.93
C VAL A 272 -14.79 6.71 -3.96
N LYS A 273 -15.38 5.61 -4.46
CA LYS A 273 -14.80 4.74 -5.48
C LYS A 273 -15.53 4.97 -6.80
N THR A 274 -14.82 5.45 -7.82
CA THR A 274 -15.39 5.63 -9.15
C THR A 274 -15.23 4.36 -9.98
N VAL A 275 -16.33 3.70 -10.31
CA VAL A 275 -16.35 2.50 -11.16
C VAL A 275 -16.78 2.90 -12.56
N LYS A 276 -15.91 2.70 -13.54
CA LYS A 276 -16.28 2.81 -14.96
C LYS A 276 -17.11 1.60 -15.33
N THR A 277 -18.37 1.80 -15.72
CA THR A 277 -19.19 0.74 -16.32
C THR A 277 -18.83 0.61 -17.80
N ALA A 278 -18.44 -0.59 -18.21
CA ALA A 278 -18.15 -0.95 -19.60
C ALA A 278 -19.44 -1.25 -20.38
#